data_AF-A0A1B6G2E5-F1
#
_entry.id   AF-A0A1B6G2E5-F1
#
_cell.length_a   1.000
_cell.length_b   1.000
_cell.length_c   1.000
_cell.angle_alpha   90.00
_cell.angle_beta   90.00
_cell.angle_gamma   90.00
#
_symmetry.space_group_name_H-M   'P 1'
#
loop_
_entity.id
_entity.type
_entity.pdbx_description
1 polymer ?
#
loop_
_entity_poly.entity_id
_entity_poly.type
_entity_poly.pdbx_seq_one_letter_code
_entity_poly.pdbx_strand_id
1 'polypeptide(L)'
;MPKMKAENKPRGRMTAYAYFVQTCREEHKKMHPEENVVFAEFSKKCAERWKSMSDEDKKRFQEKAEIDKIRYEEQMKDYTPPDGVEKRGGKKRKQIKDPNAPKKSISAFFWFCHDERSKVKQDNPDLSMGDISKVLGRRWADVNPEIRMKYESMAIQDKARYEKEMSDYKNGQKQTDNAFVQQQQQQQQQQQQIAQLQQLQRQQQ
;
A
#
# COMPACT_ATOMS: atom_id res chain seq x y z
N MET A 1 13.98 7.49 -18.53
CA MET A 1 14.55 8.63 -17.80
C MET A 1 15.05 8.18 -16.43
N PRO A 2 16.37 8.22 -16.16
CA PRO A 2 16.93 7.92 -14.85
C PRO A 2 16.49 9.01 -13.85
N LYS A 3 16.19 8.62 -12.62
CA LYS A 3 15.67 9.53 -11.59
C LYS A 3 16.82 10.35 -10.99
N MET A 4 17.03 11.57 -11.47
CA MET A 4 17.89 12.54 -10.79
C MET A 4 17.25 12.84 -9.43
N LYS A 5 17.91 12.41 -8.35
CA LYS A 5 17.62 12.90 -7.01
C LYS A 5 18.03 14.38 -7.04
N ALA A 6 17.18 15.28 -6.52
CA ALA A 6 17.57 16.68 -6.39
C ALA A 6 18.88 16.74 -5.61
N GLU A 7 19.97 17.15 -6.26
CA GLU A 7 21.35 17.04 -5.76
C GLU A 7 21.57 17.76 -4.43
N ASN A 8 20.72 18.76 -4.13
CA ASN A 8 20.80 19.56 -2.92
C ASN A 8 19.72 19.24 -1.88
N LYS A 9 18.90 18.19 -2.06
CA LYS A 9 17.90 17.84 -1.04
C LYS A 9 18.58 17.16 0.16
N PRO A 10 18.43 17.71 1.39
CA PRO A 10 18.94 17.07 2.60
C PRO A 10 18.42 15.64 2.73
N ARG A 11 19.29 14.69 3.09
CA ARG A 11 18.86 13.31 3.38
C ARG A 11 17.87 13.33 4.53
N GLY A 12 16.83 12.50 4.45
CA GLY A 12 15.84 12.37 5.52
C GLY A 12 16.46 11.98 6.87
N ARG A 13 15.83 12.44 7.96
CA ARG A 13 16.21 12.07 9.32
C ARG A 13 16.26 10.56 9.52
N MET A 14 17.36 10.06 10.06
CA MET A 14 17.54 8.67 10.47
C MET A 14 17.05 8.48 11.90
N THR A 15 16.34 7.37 12.12
CA THR A 15 15.89 6.96 13.45
C THR A 15 16.98 6.16 14.17
N ALA A 16 16.83 5.99 15.49
CA ALA A 16 17.75 5.17 16.29
C ALA A 16 17.89 3.75 15.72
N TYR A 17 16.74 3.16 15.34
CA TYR A 17 16.70 1.85 14.68
C TYR A 17 17.39 1.86 13.30
N ALA A 18 17.28 2.94 12.52
CA ALA A 18 17.96 3.03 11.23
C ALA A 18 19.50 3.07 11.38
N TYR A 19 20.00 3.78 12.39
CA TYR A 19 21.43 3.76 12.74
C TYR A 19 21.88 2.39 13.21
N PHE A 20 21.06 1.71 14.00
CA PHE A 20 21.34 0.34 14.44
C PHE A 20 21.40 -0.65 13.29
N VAL A 21 20.42 -0.63 12.38
CA VAL A 21 20.43 -1.50 11.19
C VAL A 21 21.64 -1.21 10.31
N GLN A 22 22.08 0.05 10.23
CA GLN A 22 23.32 0.40 9.54
C GLN A 22 24.55 -0.23 10.22
N THR A 23 24.68 -0.13 11.55
CA THR A 23 25.79 -0.77 12.27
C THR A 23 25.79 -2.28 12.12
N CYS A 24 24.63 -2.94 12.20
CA CYS A 24 24.54 -4.39 11.96
C CYS A 24 24.92 -4.77 10.53
N ARG A 25 24.64 -3.90 9.54
CA ARG A 25 24.97 -4.14 8.14
C ARG A 25 26.47 -3.98 7.90
N GLU A 26 27.10 -3.00 8.54
CA GLU A 26 28.55 -2.79 8.50
C GLU A 26 29.31 -3.92 9.20
N GLU A 27 28.84 -4.36 10.38
CA GLU A 27 29.36 -5.54 11.08
C GLU A 27 29.27 -6.79 10.21
N HIS A 28 28.11 -7.06 9.60
CA HIS A 28 27.94 -8.23 8.73
C HIS A 28 28.81 -8.15 7.48
N LYS A 29 28.98 -6.97 6.88
CA LYS A 29 29.86 -6.79 5.72
C LYS A 29 31.34 -7.00 6.08
N LYS A 30 31.73 -6.68 7.32
CA LYS A 30 33.08 -6.89 7.83
C LYS A 30 33.36 -8.38 8.14
N MET A 31 32.37 -9.08 8.71
CA MET A 31 32.50 -10.49 9.09
C MET A 31 32.26 -11.45 7.92
N HIS A 32 31.46 -11.05 6.93
CA HIS A 32 31.15 -11.84 5.75
C HIS A 32 31.25 -10.97 4.48
N PRO A 33 32.49 -10.64 4.03
CA PRO A 33 32.70 -9.77 2.87
C PRO A 33 32.18 -10.34 1.54
N GLU A 34 32.15 -11.66 1.40
CA GLU A 34 31.71 -12.36 0.18
C GLU A 34 30.30 -12.95 0.24
N GLU A 35 29.65 -12.96 1.41
CA GLU A 35 28.32 -13.57 1.55
C GLU A 35 27.22 -12.59 1.12
N ASN A 36 26.41 -13.01 0.15
CA ASN A 36 25.26 -12.24 -0.30
C ASN A 36 24.16 -12.25 0.77
N VAL A 37 24.10 -11.16 1.54
CA VAL A 37 23.10 -10.96 2.60
C VAL A 37 21.69 -10.93 2.01
N VAL A 38 20.89 -11.97 2.28
CA VAL A 38 19.46 -11.99 1.96
C VAL A 38 18.75 -10.96 2.83
N PHE A 39 18.33 -9.85 2.23
CA PHE A 39 17.77 -8.69 2.94
C PHE A 39 16.58 -9.05 3.86
N ALA A 40 15.75 -10.01 3.46
CA ALA A 40 14.60 -10.45 4.25
C ALA A 40 15.03 -11.11 5.59
N GLU A 41 16.03 -11.99 5.54
CA GLU A 41 16.56 -12.69 6.72
C GLU A 41 17.37 -11.75 7.61
N PHE A 42 18.16 -10.86 6.99
CA PHE A 42 18.88 -9.83 7.73
C PHE A 42 17.95 -8.86 8.45
N SER A 43 16.86 -8.45 7.82
CA SER A 43 15.87 -7.56 8.44
C SER A 43 15.19 -8.22 9.65
N LYS A 44 14.93 -9.53 9.63
CA LYS A 44 14.38 -10.27 10.78
C LYS A 44 15.38 -10.33 11.92
N LYS A 45 16.63 -10.72 11.64
CA LYS A 45 17.73 -10.78 12.62
C LYS A 45 17.97 -9.42 13.30
N CYS A 46 17.94 -8.33 12.53
CA CYS A 46 18.05 -6.97 13.08
C CYS A 46 16.86 -6.61 13.98
N ALA A 47 15.63 -6.97 13.60
CA ALA A 47 14.46 -6.68 14.42
C ALA A 47 14.49 -7.43 15.77
N GLU A 48 14.89 -8.71 15.76
CA GLU A 48 15.06 -9.51 16.97
C GLU A 48 16.19 -8.96 17.86
N ARG A 49 17.35 -8.66 17.28
CA ARG A 49 18.50 -8.08 18.00
C ARG A 49 18.15 -6.73 18.63
N TRP A 50 17.43 -5.86 17.91
CA TRP A 50 16.96 -4.58 18.47
C TRP A 50 15.96 -4.76 19.62
N LYS A 51 15.09 -5.78 19.55
CA LYS A 51 14.13 -6.07 20.62
C LYS A 51 14.84 -6.56 21.89
N SER A 52 15.83 -7.42 21.73
CA SER A 52 16.62 -8.02 22.83
C SER A 52 17.74 -7.13 23.36
N MET A 53 18.01 -5.98 22.74
CA MET A 53 19.01 -5.02 23.21
C MET A 53 18.59 -4.31 24.51
N SER A 54 19.58 -4.02 25.35
CA SER A 54 19.41 -3.22 26.56
C SER A 54 19.03 -1.77 26.23
N ASP A 55 18.43 -1.09 27.20
CA ASP A 55 18.08 0.32 27.05
C ASP A 55 19.32 1.22 26.95
N GLU A 56 20.46 0.79 27.50
CA GLU A 56 21.76 1.46 27.40
C GLU A 56 22.29 1.43 25.96
N ASP A 57 22.25 0.26 25.30
CA ASP A 57 22.68 0.15 23.90
C ASP A 57 21.74 0.94 22.99
N LYS A 58 20.42 0.89 23.25
CA LYS A 58 19.42 1.69 22.53
C LYS A 58 19.65 3.19 22.73
N LYS A 59 20.06 3.63 23.93
CA LYS A 59 20.34 5.04 24.26
C LYS A 59 21.43 5.62 23.37
N ARG A 60 22.52 4.87 23.13
CA ARG A 60 23.59 5.29 22.19
C ARG A 60 23.06 5.56 20.77
N PHE A 61 22.08 4.77 20.31
CA PHE A 61 21.45 4.98 19.01
C PHE A 61 20.40 6.10 19.03
N GLN A 62 19.73 6.33 20.16
CA GLN A 62 18.81 7.45 20.35
C GLN A 62 19.54 8.80 20.31
N GLU A 63 20.68 8.92 20.96
CA GLU A 63 21.52 10.12 20.91
C GLU A 63 21.97 10.43 19.48
N LYS A 64 22.42 9.42 18.73
CA LYS A 64 22.76 9.57 17.29
C LYS A 64 21.57 10.00 16.44
N ALA A 65 20.37 9.49 16.74
CA ALA A 65 19.16 9.88 16.03
C ALA A 65 18.74 11.32 16.33
N GLU A 66 18.96 11.80 17.56
CA GLU A 66 18.67 13.19 17.93
C GLU A 66 19.65 14.16 17.26
N ILE A 67 20.94 13.83 17.21
CA ILE A 67 21.93 14.59 16.44
C ILE A 67 21.55 14.65 14.96
N ASP A 68 21.10 13.54 14.37
CA ASP A 68 20.67 13.49 12.97
C ASP A 68 19.40 14.29 12.72
N LYS A 69 18.48 14.32 13.69
CA LYS A 69 17.29 15.16 13.67
C LYS A 69 17.67 16.63 13.65
N ILE A 70 18.59 17.07 14.50
CA ILE A 70 19.10 18.46 14.52
C ILE A 70 19.75 18.80 13.17
N ARG A 71 20.67 17.95 12.67
CA ARG A 71 21.28 18.11 11.33
C ARG A 71 20.23 18.27 10.25
N TYR A 72 19.20 17.42 10.26
CA TYR A 72 18.14 17.47 9.26
C TYR A 72 17.30 18.75 9.37
N GLU A 73 16.97 19.18 10.59
CA GLU A 73 16.21 20.41 10.83
C GLU A 73 17.00 21.66 10.40
N GLU A 74 18.30 21.73 10.69
CA GLU A 74 19.18 22.79 10.22
C GLU A 74 19.32 22.80 8.69
N GLN A 75 19.63 21.64 8.09
CA GLN A 75 19.74 21.52 6.63
C GLN A 75 18.42 21.83 5.91
N MET A 76 17.27 21.57 6.56
CA MET A 76 15.96 21.92 6.00
C MET A 76 15.62 23.40 6.14
N LYS A 77 16.18 24.13 7.10
CA LYS A 77 16.00 25.60 7.20
C LYS A 77 16.68 26.32 6.04
N ASP A 78 17.84 25.84 5.62
CA ASP A 78 18.61 26.40 4.50
C ASP A 78 18.15 25.88 3.13
N TYR A 79 17.26 24.88 3.10
CA TYR A 79 16.78 24.26 1.87
C TYR A 79 15.52 24.95 1.34
N THR A 80 15.69 25.74 0.28
CA THR A 80 14.59 26.21 -0.56
C THR A 80 14.35 25.20 -1.70
N PRO A 81 13.22 24.49 -1.75
CA PRO A 81 12.93 23.59 -2.85
C PRO A 81 12.87 24.36 -4.18
N PRO A 82 13.48 23.86 -5.28
CA PRO A 82 13.34 24.46 -6.60
C PRO A 82 11.87 24.53 -7.02
N ASP A 83 11.49 25.65 -7.66
CA ASP A 83 10.14 25.85 -8.16
C ASP A 83 9.73 24.69 -9.09
N GLY A 84 8.57 24.08 -8.82
CA GLY A 84 8.03 22.95 -9.58
C GLY A 84 8.34 21.54 -9.04
N VAL A 85 9.13 21.40 -7.96
CA VAL A 85 9.31 20.08 -7.30
C VAL A 85 8.26 19.90 -6.20
N GLU A 86 7.03 19.54 -6.59
CA GLU A 86 6.00 19.13 -5.62
C GLU A 86 6.53 18.04 -4.68
N LYS A 87 6.16 18.13 -3.40
CA LYS A 87 6.35 17.08 -2.39
C LYS A 87 5.61 15.82 -2.86
N ARG A 88 6.28 14.96 -3.64
CA ARG A 88 5.74 13.65 -4.02
C ARG A 88 5.58 12.83 -2.75
N GLY A 89 4.37 12.85 -2.18
CA GLY A 89 3.98 12.00 -1.08
C GLY A 89 4.37 10.56 -1.38
N GLY A 90 4.97 9.88 -0.41
CA GLY A 90 5.41 8.50 -0.56
C GLY A 90 4.32 7.65 -1.19
N LYS A 91 4.69 6.76 -2.12
CA LYS A 91 3.77 5.81 -2.77
C LYS A 91 2.99 5.10 -1.65
N LYS A 92 1.70 5.44 -1.47
CA LYS A 92 0.84 4.74 -0.51
C LYS A 92 0.96 3.25 -0.82
N ARG A 93 1.22 2.43 0.21
CA ARG A 93 1.23 0.98 0.06
C ARG A 93 -0.07 0.59 -0.64
N LYS A 94 0.05 -0.11 -1.77
CA LYS A 94 -1.12 -0.63 -2.49
C LYS A 94 -1.87 -1.51 -1.50
N GLN A 95 -3.06 -1.10 -1.08
CA GLN A 95 -3.91 -1.98 -0.28
C GLN A 95 -4.20 -3.22 -1.11
N ILE A 96 -4.10 -4.38 -0.46
CA ILE A 96 -4.56 -5.64 -1.04
C ILE A 96 -6.05 -5.45 -1.30
N LYS A 97 -6.44 -5.55 -2.56
CA LYS A 97 -7.85 -5.42 -2.95
C LYS A 97 -8.54 -6.72 -2.56
N ASP A 98 -9.66 -6.62 -1.85
CA ASP A 98 -10.51 -7.76 -1.54
C ASP A 98 -10.96 -8.43 -2.85
N PRO A 99 -10.74 -9.75 -3.03
CA PRO A 99 -11.19 -10.47 -4.22
C PRO A 99 -12.71 -10.41 -4.44
N ASN A 100 -13.50 -10.23 -3.37
CA ASN A 100 -14.96 -10.19 -3.43
C ASN A 100 -15.52 -8.78 -3.63
N ALA A 101 -14.69 -7.74 -3.57
CA ALA A 101 -15.15 -6.38 -3.77
C ALA A 101 -15.51 -6.11 -5.23
N PRO A 102 -16.62 -5.41 -5.51
CA PRO A 102 -17.00 -5.03 -6.86
C PRO A 102 -15.88 -4.30 -7.59
N LYS A 103 -15.71 -4.62 -8.88
CA LYS A 103 -14.69 -3.99 -9.72
C LYS A 103 -15.10 -2.53 -9.97
N LYS A 104 -14.14 -1.62 -9.81
CA LYS A 104 -14.36 -0.19 -10.05
C LYS A 104 -15.00 0.09 -11.40
N SER A 105 -15.85 1.10 -11.43
CA SER A 105 -16.45 1.56 -12.67
C SER A 105 -15.41 2.01 -13.69
N ILE A 106 -15.72 1.74 -14.96
CA ILE A 106 -14.91 2.05 -16.14
C ILE A 106 -15.35 3.42 -16.66
N SER A 107 -14.38 4.33 -16.85
CA SER A 107 -14.66 5.65 -17.40
C SER A 107 -14.85 5.62 -18.93
N ALA A 108 -15.43 6.68 -19.48
CA ALA A 108 -15.70 6.80 -20.92
C ALA A 108 -14.43 6.57 -21.77
N PHE A 109 -13.30 7.16 -21.34
CA PHE A 109 -12.01 6.95 -22.00
C PHE A 109 -11.56 5.48 -21.99
N PHE A 110 -11.79 4.75 -20.89
CA PHE A 110 -11.39 3.35 -20.81
C PHE A 110 -12.30 2.44 -21.64
N TRP A 111 -13.59 2.77 -21.76
CA TRP A 111 -14.48 2.11 -22.72
C TRP A 111 -14.00 2.30 -24.16
N PHE A 112 -13.69 3.55 -24.54
CA PHE A 112 -13.08 3.84 -25.84
C PHE A 112 -11.77 3.08 -26.07
N CYS A 113 -10.88 3.04 -25.06
CA CYS A 113 -9.64 2.28 -25.14
C CYS A 113 -9.87 0.76 -25.24
N HIS A 114 -10.98 0.22 -24.73
CA HIS A 114 -11.26 -1.22 -24.83
C HIS A 114 -11.50 -1.61 -26.28
N ASP A 115 -12.32 -0.82 -26.98
CA ASP A 115 -12.73 -1.08 -28.36
C ASP A 115 -11.63 -0.73 -29.37
N GLU A 116 -10.92 0.38 -29.15
CA GLU A 116 -9.94 0.90 -30.11
C GLU A 116 -8.53 0.32 -29.94
N ARG A 117 -8.18 -0.23 -28.76
CA ARG A 117 -6.85 -0.79 -28.53
C ARG A 117 -6.52 -1.94 -29.49
N SER A 118 -7.50 -2.80 -29.79
CA SER A 118 -7.31 -3.90 -30.72
C SER A 118 -7.02 -3.40 -32.13
N LYS A 119 -7.73 -2.35 -32.58
CA LYS A 119 -7.51 -1.73 -33.89
C LYS A 119 -6.14 -1.08 -33.98
N VAL A 120 -5.77 -0.27 -33.00
CA VAL A 120 -4.44 0.39 -32.97
C VAL A 120 -3.31 -0.64 -32.94
N LYS A 121 -3.49 -1.76 -32.24
CA LYS A 121 -2.51 -2.86 -32.21
C LYS A 121 -2.41 -3.60 -33.53
N GLN A 122 -3.51 -3.76 -34.27
CA GLN A 122 -3.49 -4.35 -35.61
C GLN A 122 -2.80 -3.43 -36.62
N ASP A 123 -3.10 -2.13 -36.56
CA ASP A 123 -2.47 -1.13 -37.42
C ASP A 123 -0.97 -0.96 -37.12
N ASN A 124 -0.58 -1.19 -35.86
CA ASN A 124 0.78 -0.98 -35.38
C ASN A 124 1.22 -2.14 -34.46
N PRO A 125 1.50 -3.32 -35.04
CA PRO A 125 1.85 -4.52 -34.26
C PRO A 125 3.18 -4.37 -33.51
N ASP A 126 4.08 -3.51 -33.99
CA ASP A 126 5.41 -3.28 -33.40
C ASP A 126 5.40 -2.29 -32.22
N LEU A 127 4.29 -1.56 -32.02
CA LEU A 127 4.22 -0.59 -30.92
C LEU A 127 4.00 -1.27 -29.57
N SER A 128 4.76 -0.81 -28.58
CA SER A 128 4.55 -1.21 -27.18
C SER A 128 3.18 -0.78 -26.68
N MET A 129 2.60 -1.53 -25.75
CA MET A 129 1.34 -1.20 -25.07
C MET A 129 1.36 0.23 -24.48
N GLY A 130 2.53 0.71 -24.05
CA GLY A 130 2.71 2.08 -23.57
C GLY A 130 2.50 3.14 -24.66
N ASP A 131 2.99 2.88 -25.87
CA ASP A 131 2.88 3.83 -26.99
C ASP A 131 1.48 3.77 -27.64
N ILE A 132 0.88 2.59 -27.74
CA ILE A 132 -0.54 2.42 -28.09
C ILE A 132 -1.43 3.27 -27.17
N SER A 133 -1.15 3.26 -25.86
CA SER A 133 -1.92 4.05 -24.89
C SER A 133 -1.78 5.57 -25.12
N LYS A 134 -0.61 6.05 -25.57
CA LYS A 134 -0.41 7.47 -25.93
C LYS A 134 -1.21 7.85 -27.19
N VAL A 135 -1.20 6.98 -28.20
CA VAL A 135 -1.97 7.19 -29.44
C VAL A 135 -3.46 7.26 -29.14
N LEU A 136 -3.98 6.34 -28.33
CA LEU A 136 -5.38 6.35 -27.89
C LEU A 136 -5.74 7.61 -27.10
N GLY A 137 -4.84 8.10 -26.25
CA GLY A 137 -5.03 9.36 -25.53
C GLY A 137 -5.21 10.56 -26.46
N ARG A 138 -4.41 10.65 -27.53
CA ARG A 138 -4.56 11.70 -28.55
C ARG A 138 -5.87 11.55 -29.32
N ARG A 139 -6.17 10.34 -29.81
CA ARG A 139 -7.44 10.05 -30.51
C ARG A 139 -8.67 10.38 -29.66
N TRP A 140 -8.61 10.17 -28.34
CA TRP A 140 -9.70 10.54 -27.44
C TRP A 140 -9.86 12.05 -27.28
N ALA A 141 -8.78 12.83 -27.32
CA ALA A 141 -8.87 14.30 -27.30
C ALA A 141 -9.59 14.82 -28.55
N ASP A 142 -9.26 14.24 -29.71
CA ASP A 142 -9.78 14.64 -31.03
C ASP A 142 -11.08 13.93 -31.44
N VAL A 143 -11.64 13.07 -30.59
CA VAL A 143 -12.84 12.30 -30.93
C VAL A 143 -14.06 13.21 -31.10
N ASN A 144 -14.92 12.87 -32.06
CA ASN A 144 -16.19 13.57 -32.29
C ASN A 144 -17.07 13.54 -31.00
N PRO A 145 -17.70 14.66 -30.61
CA PRO A 145 -18.62 14.73 -29.47
C PRO A 145 -19.71 13.64 -29.46
N GLU A 146 -20.23 13.22 -30.62
CA GLU A 146 -21.24 12.15 -30.68
C GLU A 146 -20.71 10.80 -30.19
N ILE A 147 -19.49 10.47 -30.62
CA ILE A 147 -18.80 9.24 -30.20
C ILE A 147 -18.42 9.35 -28.72
N ARG A 148 -17.94 10.52 -28.28
CA ARG A 148 -17.65 10.79 -26.86
C ARG A 148 -18.90 10.57 -26.00
N MET A 149 -20.04 11.11 -26.41
CA MET A 149 -21.31 10.99 -25.71
C MET A 149 -21.79 9.53 -25.59
N LYS A 150 -21.59 8.72 -26.64
CA LYS A 150 -21.86 7.27 -26.58
C LYS A 150 -21.07 6.58 -25.45
N TYR A 151 -19.77 6.84 -25.35
CA TYR A 151 -18.92 6.26 -24.30
C TYR A 151 -19.18 6.86 -22.92
N GLU A 152 -19.58 8.13 -22.83
CA GLU A 152 -20.03 8.76 -21.59
C GLU A 152 -21.32 8.11 -21.07
N SER A 153 -22.28 7.83 -21.95
CA SER A 153 -23.49 7.10 -21.58
C SER A 153 -23.17 5.71 -21.02
N MET A 154 -22.27 4.96 -21.68
CA MET A 154 -21.78 3.67 -21.16
C MET A 154 -21.08 3.81 -19.81
N ALA A 155 -20.27 4.86 -19.61
CA ALA A 155 -19.59 5.11 -18.35
C ALA A 155 -20.58 5.46 -17.21
N ILE A 156 -21.66 6.18 -17.53
CA ILE A 156 -22.73 6.50 -16.57
C ILE A 156 -23.47 5.23 -16.16
N GLN A 157 -23.83 4.37 -17.12
CA GLN A 157 -24.45 3.07 -16.85
C GLN A 157 -23.55 2.17 -16.00
N ASP A 158 -22.26 2.10 -16.34
CA ASP A 158 -21.27 1.32 -15.61
C ASP A 158 -21.04 1.84 -14.18
N LYS A 159 -21.06 3.17 -14.01
CA LYS A 159 -21.04 3.82 -12.69
C LYS A 159 -22.27 3.42 -11.87
N ALA A 160 -23.47 3.45 -12.45
CA ALA A 160 -24.69 3.04 -11.77
C ALA A 160 -24.65 1.55 -11.35
N ARG A 161 -24.13 0.67 -12.22
CA ARG A 161 -23.88 -0.75 -11.87
C ARG A 161 -22.95 -0.85 -10.66
N TYR A 162 -21.79 -0.19 -10.71
CA TYR A 162 -20.81 -0.24 -9.62
C TYR A 162 -21.37 0.31 -8.30
N GLU A 163 -22.14 1.39 -8.34
CA GLU A 163 -22.77 1.96 -7.13
C GLU A 163 -23.77 0.98 -6.51
N LYS A 164 -24.57 0.29 -7.33
CA LYS A 164 -25.48 -0.76 -6.88
C LYS A 164 -24.73 -1.95 -6.28
N GLU A 165 -23.78 -2.52 -7.02
CA GLU A 165 -22.96 -3.66 -6.55
C GLU A 165 -22.19 -3.33 -5.27
N MET A 166 -21.65 -2.10 -5.16
CA MET A 166 -20.92 -1.66 -3.97
C MET A 166 -21.86 -1.45 -2.78
N SER A 167 -23.10 -1.01 -3.00
CA SER A 167 -24.13 -0.94 -1.96
C SER A 167 -24.45 -2.35 -1.44
N ASP A 168 -24.70 -3.29 -2.35
CA ASP A 168 -25.03 -4.68 -2.00
C ASP A 168 -23.85 -5.36 -1.29
N TYR A 169 -22.62 -5.12 -1.76
CA TYR A 169 -21.40 -5.62 -1.11
C TYR A 169 -21.23 -5.10 0.31
N LYS A 170 -21.40 -3.79 0.53
CA LYS A 170 -21.31 -3.19 1.88
C LYS A 170 -22.40 -3.72 2.80
N ASN A 171 -23.61 -3.92 2.29
CA ASN A 171 -24.72 -4.46 3.07
C ASN A 171 -24.49 -5.94 3.40
N GLY A 172 -24.00 -6.72 2.45
CA GLY A 172 -23.60 -8.12 2.66
C GLY A 172 -22.51 -8.26 3.71
N GLN A 173 -21.45 -7.44 3.64
CA GLN A 173 -20.40 -7.42 4.68
C GLN A 173 -20.95 -7.11 6.07
N LYS A 174 -21.84 -6.12 6.20
CA LYS A 174 -22.47 -5.81 7.49
C LYS A 174 -23.32 -6.97 8.02
N GLN A 175 -24.03 -7.67 7.14
CA GLN A 175 -24.86 -8.82 7.52
C GLN A 175 -23.99 -10.01 7.95
N THR A 176 -22.90 -10.31 7.24
CA THR A 176 -21.97 -11.37 7.63
C THR A 176 -21.29 -11.05 8.95
N ASP A 177 -20.87 -9.80 9.16
CA ASP A 177 -20.23 -9.37 10.39
C ASP A 177 -21.20 -9.48 11.58
N ASN A 178 -22.46 -9.05 11.41
CA ASN A 178 -23.50 -9.17 12.43
C ASN A 178 -23.83 -10.64 12.75
N ALA A 179 -23.96 -11.49 11.73
CA ALA A 179 -24.23 -12.92 11.91
C ALA A 179 -23.09 -13.63 12.64
N PHE A 180 -21.83 -13.28 12.33
CA PHE A 180 -20.65 -13.81 13.00
C PHE A 180 -20.62 -13.41 14.48
N VAL A 181 -20.88 -12.14 14.79
CA VAL A 181 -20.96 -11.65 16.18
C VAL A 181 -22.07 -12.37 16.95
N GLN A 182 -23.24 -12.54 16.35
CA GLN A 182 -24.37 -13.23 17.00
C GLN A 182 -24.07 -14.71 17.25
N GLN A 183 -23.43 -15.39 16.30
CA GLN A 183 -23.00 -16.79 16.46
C GLN A 183 -21.95 -16.93 17.57
N GLN A 184 -21.00 -16.00 17.66
CA GLN A 184 -19.99 -15.99 18.71
C GLN A 184 -20.61 -15.79 20.10
N GLN A 185 -21.60 -14.89 20.23
CA GLN A 185 -22.32 -14.66 21.48
C GLN A 185 -23.12 -15.90 21.90
N GLN A 186 -23.81 -16.56 20.97
CA GLN A 186 -24.54 -17.81 21.28
C GLN A 186 -23.59 -18.92 21.73
N GLN A 187 -22.43 -19.08 21.08
CA GLN A 187 -21.42 -20.05 21.50
C GLN A 187 -20.88 -19.73 22.90
N GLN A 188 -20.63 -18.45 23.22
CA GLN A 188 -20.18 -18.05 24.56
C GLN A 188 -21.26 -18.34 25.62
N GLN A 189 -22.52 -18.03 25.35
CA GLN A 189 -23.63 -18.33 26.27
C GLN A 189 -23.78 -19.84 26.49
N GLN A 190 -23.67 -20.64 25.43
CA GLN A 190 -23.72 -22.09 25.52
C GLN A 190 -22.55 -22.65 26.35
N GLN A 191 -21.33 -22.13 26.15
CA GLN A 191 -20.17 -22.50 26.96
C GLN A 191 -20.35 -22.12 28.43
N GLN A 192 -20.91 -20.95 28.72
CA GLN A 192 -21.22 -20.53 30.09
C GLN A 192 -22.25 -21.44 30.75
N GLN A 193 -23.32 -21.81 30.04
CA GLN A 193 -24.31 -22.77 30.54
C GLN A 193 -23.71 -24.15 30.81
N ILE A 194 -22.87 -24.65 29.90
CA ILE A 194 -22.17 -25.93 30.07
C ILE A 194 -21.25 -25.86 31.30
N ALA A 195 -20.50 -24.76 31.47
CA ALA A 195 -19.64 -24.58 32.62
C ALA A 195 -20.42 -24.54 33.95
N GLN A 196 -21.58 -23.87 33.99
CA GLN A 196 -22.46 -23.85 35.16
C GLN A 196 -23.02 -25.23 35.49
N LEU A 197 -23.47 -26.00 34.48
CA LEU A 197 -23.95 -27.37 34.67
C LEU A 197 -22.86 -28.29 35.23
N GLN A 198 -21.63 -28.18 34.72
CA GLN A 198 -20.48 -28.93 35.24
C GLN A 198 -20.16 -28.55 36.69
N GLN A 199 -20.28 -27.28 37.07
CA GLN A 199 -20.09 -26.85 38.45
C GLN A 199 -21.18 -27.42 39.38
N LEU A 200 -22.44 -27.42 38.94
CA LEU A 200 -23.55 -27.97 39.70
C LEU A 200 -23.39 -29.48 39.93
N GLN A 201 -22.97 -30.22 38.90
CA GLN A 201 -22.68 -31.66 39.00
C GLN A 201 -21.53 -31.95 39.98
N ARG A 202 -20.49 -31.11 40.02
CA ARG A 202 -19.40 -31.24 41.01
C ARG A 202 -19.84 -31.00 42.45
N GLN A 203 -20.89 -30.22 42.68
CA GLN A 203 -21.40 -29.97 44.03
C GLN A 203 -22.30 -31.10 44.56
N GLN A 204 -22.72 -32.03 43.69
CA GLN A 204 -23.57 -33.18 44.06
C GLN A 204 -22.78 -34.50 44.24
N GLN A 205 -21.45 -34.45 44.13
CA GLN A 205 -20.53 -35.56 44.45
C GLN A 205 -19.73 -35.21 45.69
#